data_AF-A0A8B2U8D0-F1
#
_entry.id   AF-A0A8B2U8D0-F1
#
_cell.length_a   1.000
_cell.length_b   1.000
_cell.length_c   1.000
_cell.angle_alpha   90.00
_cell.angle_beta   90.00
_cell.angle_gamma   90.00
#
_symmetry.space_group_name_H-M   'P 1'
#
loop_
_entity.id
_entity.type
_entity.pdbx_description
1 polymer ?
#
loop_
_entity_poly.entity_id
_entity_poly.type
_entity_poly.pdbx_seq_one_letter_code
_entity_poly.pdbx_strand_id
1 'polypeptide(L)'
;MRQYIVKATLVASICSSMLLLSACGSLFSSNNMRKPGAVVEAGSTSAPTFDVNAFVQKAETLPRFEYMHNNTHYVAYLNGQPELIKVTHDGENKLFFYKAGKVSAVQENGKVYSVNDANESHKALVAEGAKLYKMLGTNSADKGAANVKTGNDAKLNYLCIAKIQQVAQTSRVFRSSANHAKSDVRLTADVRLNGNQFYKMDCQLAGERVAKLSLIKK
;
A
#
# COMPACT_ATOMS: atom_id res chain seq x y z
N MET A 1 -7.90 -44.97 38.16
CA MET A 1 -9.05 -44.71 39.05
C MET A 1 -8.63 -43.77 40.18
N ARG A 2 -9.03 -42.50 40.14
CA ARG A 2 -9.59 -41.74 41.27
C ARG A 2 -9.91 -40.32 40.82
N GLN A 3 -11.21 -40.04 40.83
CA GLN A 3 -11.83 -38.73 40.71
C GLN A 3 -11.60 -37.94 41.99
N TYR A 4 -11.53 -36.61 41.91
CA TYR A 4 -12.18 -35.74 42.90
C TYR A 4 -12.80 -34.52 42.20
N ILE A 5 -14.11 -34.43 42.38
CA ILE A 5 -15.04 -33.34 42.04
C ILE A 5 -15.29 -32.56 43.33
N VAL A 6 -15.24 -31.22 43.31
CA VAL A 6 -16.15 -30.28 44.04
C VAL A 6 -16.05 -28.93 43.28
N LYS A 7 -17.06 -28.46 42.51
CA LYS A 7 -18.20 -27.57 42.88
C LYS A 7 -17.79 -26.38 43.77
N ALA A 8 -18.30 -25.15 43.69
CA ALA A 8 -19.11 -24.36 42.77
C ALA A 8 -19.29 -23.00 43.48
N THR A 9 -19.24 -21.85 42.79
CA THR A 9 -20.07 -20.69 43.17
C THR A 9 -20.17 -19.68 42.03
N LEU A 10 -21.40 -19.56 41.52
CA LEU A 10 -21.92 -18.38 40.84
C LEU A 10 -21.88 -17.17 41.77
N VAL A 11 -21.51 -16.00 41.25
CA VAL A 11 -22.15 -14.74 41.64
C VAL A 11 -22.44 -13.95 40.36
N ALA A 12 -23.74 -13.77 40.13
CA ALA A 12 -24.29 -12.87 39.13
C ALA A 12 -24.05 -11.42 39.56
N SER A 13 -23.74 -10.54 38.60
CA SER A 13 -24.06 -9.12 38.72
C SER A 13 -24.59 -8.62 37.39
N ILE A 14 -25.90 -8.38 37.39
CA ILE A 14 -26.68 -7.73 36.36
C ILE A 14 -26.56 -6.23 36.65
N CYS A 15 -26.20 -5.42 35.66
CA CYS A 15 -26.70 -4.04 35.60
C CYS A 15 -26.66 -3.50 34.17
N SER A 16 -27.87 -3.40 33.66
CA SER A 16 -28.38 -2.76 32.45
C SER A 16 -27.98 -1.30 32.34
N SER A 17 -27.78 -0.78 31.12
CA SER A 17 -28.10 0.61 30.77
C SER A 17 -28.30 0.78 29.26
N MET A 18 -29.58 0.96 28.96
CA MET A 18 -30.29 1.51 27.80
C MET A 18 -29.52 2.31 26.73
N LEU A 19 -29.95 2.03 25.49
CA LEU A 19 -29.93 2.86 24.28
C LEU A 19 -30.27 4.35 24.53
N LEU A 20 -29.55 5.25 23.84
CA LEU A 20 -30.12 6.47 23.29
C LEU A 20 -29.46 6.78 21.92
N LEU A 21 -30.25 6.60 20.86
CA LEU A 21 -30.02 7.24 19.56
C LEU A 21 -30.25 8.74 19.73
N SER A 22 -29.29 9.59 19.33
CA SER A 22 -29.59 10.98 19.00
C SER A 22 -29.41 11.19 17.49
N ALA A 23 -30.56 11.25 16.81
CA ALA A 23 -30.67 11.92 15.53
C ALA A 23 -30.92 13.40 15.83
N CYS A 24 -30.01 14.28 15.41
CA CYS A 24 -30.28 15.70 15.26
C CYS A 24 -30.21 16.02 13.77
N GLY A 25 -31.39 16.24 13.19
CA GLY A 25 -31.50 16.90 11.91
C GLY A 25 -31.09 18.36 12.03
N SER A 26 -30.43 18.88 11.00
CA SER A 26 -30.40 20.30 10.71
C SER A 26 -30.78 20.51 9.25
N LEU A 27 -31.97 21.08 9.08
CA LEU A 27 -32.43 21.77 7.87
C LEU A 27 -31.71 23.11 7.80
N PHE A 28 -30.84 23.33 6.81
CA PHE A 28 -30.64 24.65 6.20
C PHE A 28 -30.31 24.50 4.72
N SER A 29 -31.01 25.28 3.91
CA SER A 29 -31.01 25.27 2.46
C SER A 29 -29.96 26.25 1.90
N SER A 30 -29.39 25.84 0.76
CA SER A 30 -28.82 26.65 -0.32
C SER A 30 -27.55 27.48 -0.07
N ASN A 31 -26.44 27.06 -0.70
CA ASN A 31 -25.78 27.92 -1.68
C ASN A 31 -25.03 27.12 -2.76
N ASN A 32 -25.23 27.55 -4.01
CA ASN A 32 -24.69 27.02 -5.24
C ASN A 32 -23.15 27.02 -5.26
N MET A 33 -22.55 25.83 -5.40
CA MET A 33 -21.25 25.68 -6.05
C MET A 33 -21.27 24.40 -6.89
N ARG A 34 -21.01 24.58 -8.19
CA ARG A 34 -20.96 23.54 -9.24
C ARG A 34 -20.14 22.34 -8.79
N LYS A 35 -20.83 21.21 -8.62
CA LYS A 35 -20.25 19.86 -8.47
C LYS A 35 -19.96 19.30 -9.87
N PRO A 36 -18.78 18.74 -10.18
CA PRO A 36 -18.61 18.00 -11.43
C PRO A 36 -19.56 16.80 -11.44
N GLY A 37 -20.36 16.71 -12.51
CA GLY A 37 -21.47 15.77 -12.64
C GLY A 37 -21.03 14.31 -12.69
N ALA A 38 -21.75 13.48 -11.95
CA ALA A 38 -21.82 12.05 -12.18
C ALA A 38 -22.55 11.81 -13.50
N VAL A 39 -21.90 11.16 -14.46
CA VAL A 39 -22.59 10.56 -15.61
C VAL A 39 -22.85 9.11 -15.23
N VAL A 40 -24.11 8.80 -14.92
CA VAL A 40 -24.58 7.45 -14.67
C VAL A 40 -25.20 6.96 -15.98
N GLU A 41 -24.61 5.94 -16.60
CA GLU A 41 -25.21 5.24 -17.72
C GLU A 41 -26.38 4.41 -17.19
N ALA A 42 -27.55 4.55 -17.83
CA ALA A 42 -28.81 4.00 -17.34
C ALA A 42 -28.87 2.47 -17.52
N GLY A 43 -28.93 1.75 -16.41
CA GLY A 43 -29.10 0.30 -16.36
C GLY A 43 -29.02 -0.22 -14.93
N SER A 44 -30.04 0.08 -14.12
CA SER A 44 -30.09 -0.24 -12.69
C SER A 44 -30.06 -1.75 -12.41
N THR A 45 -29.09 -2.20 -11.62
CA THR A 45 -29.35 -2.97 -10.39
C THR A 45 -28.36 -2.51 -9.33
N SER A 46 -28.85 -2.34 -8.09
CA SER A 46 -28.15 -1.84 -6.92
C SER A 46 -26.93 -2.69 -6.53
N ALA A 47 -25.83 -2.50 -7.25
CA ALA A 47 -24.50 -2.82 -6.75
C ALA A 47 -24.05 -1.66 -5.85
N PRO A 48 -23.43 -1.91 -4.68
CA PRO A 48 -22.84 -0.83 -3.90
C PRO A 48 -21.82 -0.10 -4.78
N THR A 49 -22.09 1.18 -5.04
CA THR A 49 -21.16 2.05 -5.75
C THR A 49 -19.83 2.02 -5.00
N PHE A 50 -18.75 1.68 -5.69
CA PHE A 50 -17.42 1.64 -5.07
C PHE A 50 -17.05 3.05 -4.61
N ASP A 51 -17.08 3.28 -3.29
CA ASP A 51 -16.75 4.58 -2.69
C ASP A 51 -15.24 4.76 -2.61
N VAL A 52 -14.66 5.25 -3.72
CA VAL A 52 -13.24 5.58 -3.84
C VAL A 52 -12.74 6.39 -2.65
N ASN A 53 -13.48 7.42 -2.23
CA ASN A 53 -13.01 8.36 -1.22
C ASN A 53 -12.90 7.68 0.14
N ALA A 54 -13.91 6.90 0.53
CA ALA A 54 -13.87 6.12 1.76
C ALA A 54 -12.71 5.11 1.77
N PHE A 55 -12.47 4.43 0.65
CA PHE A 55 -11.34 3.50 0.52
C PHE A 55 -9.99 4.20 0.61
N VAL A 56 -9.82 5.35 -0.07
CA VAL A 56 -8.57 6.12 -0.01
C VAL A 56 -8.30 6.65 1.39
N GLN A 57 -9.30 7.25 2.05
CA GLN A 57 -9.16 7.76 3.41
C GLN A 57 -8.78 6.66 4.39
N LYS A 58 -9.42 5.48 4.27
CA LYS A 58 -9.06 4.32 5.09
C LYS A 58 -7.62 3.88 4.82
N ALA A 59 -7.24 3.71 3.54
CA ALA A 59 -5.92 3.24 3.17
C ALA A 59 -4.81 4.21 3.61
N GLU A 60 -5.07 5.52 3.62
CA GLU A 60 -4.11 6.55 4.03
C GLU A 60 -3.69 6.48 5.50
N THR A 61 -4.46 5.75 6.33
CA THR A 61 -4.07 5.46 7.72
C THR A 61 -3.03 4.33 7.84
N LEU A 62 -2.80 3.56 6.76
CA LEU A 62 -1.88 2.43 6.77
C LEU A 62 -0.43 2.88 6.60
N PRO A 63 0.54 2.09 7.09
CA PRO A 63 1.94 2.27 6.73
C PRO A 63 2.15 2.30 5.23
N ARG A 64 3.02 3.20 4.76
CA ARG A 64 3.27 3.39 3.33
C ARG A 64 4.69 3.02 2.91
N PHE A 65 4.81 2.56 1.67
CA PHE A 65 6.06 2.49 0.93
C PHE A 65 5.96 3.43 -0.27
N GLU A 66 6.88 4.40 -0.35
CA GLU A 66 7.03 5.32 -1.48
C GLU A 66 8.16 4.85 -2.38
N TYR A 67 7.89 4.77 -3.68
CA TYR A 67 8.90 4.44 -4.68
C TYR A 67 8.89 5.49 -5.79
N MET A 68 10.04 6.11 -6.06
CA MET A 68 10.24 7.01 -7.18
C MET A 68 11.13 6.32 -8.20
N HIS A 69 10.66 6.18 -9.44
CA HIS A 69 11.45 5.69 -10.56
C HIS A 69 11.40 6.70 -11.70
N ASN A 70 12.49 7.44 -11.89
CA ASN A 70 12.53 8.59 -12.78
C ASN A 70 11.35 9.54 -12.51
N ASN A 71 10.43 9.72 -13.46
CA ASN A 71 9.27 10.61 -13.36
C ASN A 71 7.99 9.92 -12.85
N THR A 72 8.08 8.65 -12.43
CA THR A 72 6.93 7.93 -11.91
C THR A 72 7.04 7.78 -10.41
N HIS A 73 5.99 8.20 -9.71
CA HIS A 73 5.88 8.08 -8.27
C HIS A 73 4.81 7.05 -7.91
N TYR A 74 5.19 6.09 -7.07
CA TYR A 74 4.32 5.05 -6.55
C TYR A 74 4.18 5.21 -5.05
N VAL A 75 2.96 5.12 -4.54
CA VAL A 75 2.68 5.07 -3.10
C VAL A 75 1.82 3.85 -2.81
N ALA A 76 2.40 2.87 -2.12
CA ALA A 76 1.68 1.67 -1.68
C ALA A 76 1.32 1.79 -0.19
N TYR A 77 0.05 1.58 0.13
CA TYR A 77 -0.48 1.56 1.49
C TYR A 77 -0.67 0.10 1.92
N LEU A 78 -0.04 -0.27 3.04
CA LEU A 78 0.27 -1.65 3.38
C LEU A 78 -0.40 -2.10 4.67
N ASN A 79 -1.22 -3.14 4.58
CA ASN A 79 -1.70 -3.93 5.73
C ASN A 79 -1.10 -5.34 5.63
N GLY A 80 0.21 -5.44 5.85
CA GLY A 80 1.02 -6.61 5.51
C GLY A 80 1.29 -6.75 4.00
N GLN A 81 0.32 -6.46 3.14
CA GLN A 81 0.45 -6.31 1.69
C GLN A 81 -0.33 -5.09 1.18
N PRO A 82 -0.15 -4.67 -0.09
CA PRO A 82 -0.85 -3.52 -0.63
C PRO A 82 -2.38 -3.68 -0.56
N GLU A 83 -3.06 -2.70 0.03
CA GLU A 83 -4.51 -2.51 -0.07
C GLU A 83 -4.86 -1.42 -1.10
N LEU A 84 -3.99 -0.42 -1.25
CA LEU A 84 -4.07 0.63 -2.25
C LEU A 84 -2.68 0.91 -2.81
N ILE A 85 -2.58 1.06 -4.12
CA ILE A 85 -1.40 1.61 -4.79
C ILE A 85 -1.84 2.81 -5.60
N LYS A 86 -1.19 3.95 -5.35
CA LYS A 86 -1.30 5.16 -6.17
C LYS A 86 -0.12 5.22 -7.11
N VAL A 87 -0.38 5.46 -8.39
CA VAL A 87 0.64 5.69 -9.41
C VAL A 87 0.41 7.08 -9.96
N THR A 88 1.43 7.92 -9.86
CA THR A 88 1.45 9.25 -10.46
C THR A 88 2.53 9.28 -11.53
N HIS A 89 2.14 9.52 -12.77
CA HIS A 89 3.05 9.67 -13.91
C HIS A 89 2.67 10.91 -14.69
N ASP A 90 3.60 11.86 -14.83
CA ASP A 90 3.40 13.10 -15.57
C ASP A 90 2.10 13.87 -15.20
N GLY A 91 1.71 13.81 -13.92
CA GLY A 91 0.52 14.46 -13.37
C GLY A 91 -0.77 13.64 -13.44
N GLU A 92 -0.78 12.54 -14.20
CA GLU A 92 -1.90 11.60 -14.23
C GLU A 92 -1.84 10.64 -13.04
N ASN A 93 -3.00 10.44 -12.39
CA ASN A 93 -3.13 9.55 -11.24
C ASN A 93 -3.95 8.31 -11.58
N LYS A 94 -3.39 7.15 -11.25
CA LYS A 94 -4.09 5.86 -11.27
C LYS A 94 -4.10 5.26 -9.88
N LEU A 95 -5.26 4.72 -9.48
CA LEU A 95 -5.42 4.02 -8.20
C LEU A 95 -5.72 2.55 -8.47
N PHE A 96 -4.98 1.66 -7.83
CA PHE A 96 -5.25 0.23 -7.82
C PHE A 96 -5.68 -0.18 -6.43
N PHE A 97 -6.90 -0.71 -6.31
CA PHE A 97 -7.46 -1.20 -5.06
C PHE A 97 -7.35 -2.72 -5.02
N TYR A 98 -6.94 -3.26 -3.87
CA TYR A 98 -6.68 -4.67 -3.70
C TYR A 98 -7.55 -5.27 -2.60
N LYS A 99 -8.05 -6.48 -2.86
CA LYS A 99 -8.72 -7.32 -1.87
C LYS A 99 -8.21 -8.74 -1.99
N ALA A 100 -7.78 -9.33 -0.88
CA ALA A 100 -7.19 -10.68 -0.85
C ALA A 100 -6.06 -10.89 -1.88
N GLY A 101 -5.24 -9.86 -2.10
CA GLY A 101 -4.10 -9.90 -3.03
C GLY A 101 -4.45 -9.85 -4.52
N LYS A 102 -5.72 -9.63 -4.87
CA LYS A 102 -6.17 -9.40 -6.24
C LYS A 102 -6.65 -7.96 -6.42
N VAL A 103 -6.54 -7.44 -7.64
CA VAL A 103 -7.11 -6.15 -8.00
C VAL A 103 -8.63 -6.27 -7.91
N SER A 104 -9.27 -5.44 -7.10
CA SER A 104 -10.73 -5.40 -6.94
C SER A 104 -11.36 -4.23 -7.72
N ALA A 105 -10.63 -3.13 -7.84
CA ALA A 105 -11.05 -1.97 -8.62
C ALA A 105 -9.83 -1.19 -9.09
N VAL A 106 -9.99 -0.44 -10.18
CA VAL A 106 -9.00 0.50 -10.69
C VAL A 106 -9.69 1.83 -10.95
N GLN A 107 -9.07 2.93 -10.55
CA GLN A 107 -9.48 4.26 -10.96
C GLN A 107 -8.43 4.86 -11.89
N GLU A 108 -8.85 5.30 -13.07
CA GLU A 108 -8.02 5.99 -14.06
C GLU A 108 -8.86 7.08 -14.74
N ASN A 109 -8.31 8.28 -14.91
CA ASN A 109 -8.99 9.41 -15.55
C ASN A 109 -10.37 9.72 -14.94
N GLY A 110 -10.49 9.59 -13.61
CA GLY A 110 -11.73 9.81 -12.86
C GLY A 110 -12.78 8.70 -12.98
N LYS A 111 -12.58 7.72 -13.85
CA LYS A 111 -13.48 6.56 -14.02
C LYS A 111 -13.04 5.42 -13.12
N VAL A 112 -14.01 4.72 -12.53
CA VAL A 112 -13.79 3.57 -11.67
C VAL A 112 -14.24 2.32 -12.39
N TYR A 113 -13.34 1.35 -12.50
CA TYR A 113 -13.58 0.06 -13.10
C TYR A 113 -13.56 -1.00 -12.01
N SER A 114 -14.70 -1.61 -11.72
CA SER A 114 -14.74 -2.82 -10.91
C SER A 114 -14.13 -3.97 -11.71
N VAL A 115 -13.22 -4.71 -11.07
CA VAL A 115 -12.58 -5.86 -11.66
C VAL A 115 -13.32 -7.11 -11.21
N ASN A 116 -13.99 -7.73 -12.18
CA ASN A 116 -14.72 -8.98 -12.03
C ASN A 116 -14.14 -9.94 -13.08
N ASP A 117 -14.12 -11.25 -12.81
CA ASP A 117 -13.53 -12.26 -13.72
C ASP A 117 -14.17 -12.28 -15.14
N ALA A 118 -15.29 -11.58 -15.36
CA ALA A 118 -16.04 -11.54 -16.61
C ALA A 118 -15.65 -10.41 -17.58
N ASN A 119 -14.79 -9.45 -17.19
CA ASN A 119 -14.58 -8.23 -17.99
C ASN A 119 -13.25 -8.22 -18.75
N GLU A 120 -13.25 -8.83 -19.94
CA GLU A 120 -12.11 -8.91 -20.88
C GLU A 120 -11.47 -7.55 -21.18
N SER A 121 -12.26 -6.48 -21.19
CA SER A 121 -11.83 -5.11 -21.52
C SER A 121 -10.83 -4.51 -20.53
N HIS A 122 -10.67 -5.07 -19.33
CA HIS A 122 -9.78 -4.56 -18.29
C HIS A 122 -8.58 -5.47 -17.97
N LYS A 123 -8.32 -6.52 -18.77
CA LYS A 123 -7.20 -7.46 -18.53
C LYS A 123 -5.84 -6.77 -18.38
N ALA A 124 -5.58 -5.71 -19.14
CA ALA A 124 -4.33 -4.97 -19.06
C ALA A 124 -4.15 -4.30 -17.70
N LEU A 125 -5.20 -3.67 -17.17
CA LEU A 125 -5.20 -3.04 -15.84
C LEU A 125 -5.03 -4.07 -14.72
N VAL A 126 -5.66 -5.24 -14.86
CA VAL A 126 -5.49 -6.34 -13.90
C VAL A 126 -4.06 -6.86 -13.89
N ALA A 127 -3.45 -7.03 -15.08
CA ALA A 127 -2.06 -7.48 -15.21
C ALA A 127 -1.08 -6.44 -14.65
N GLU A 128 -1.31 -5.14 -14.92
CA GLU A 128 -0.54 -4.05 -14.36
C GLU A 128 -0.63 -4.04 -12.82
N GLY A 129 -1.85 -4.09 -12.27
CA GLY A 129 -2.05 -4.13 -10.82
C GLY A 129 -1.41 -5.36 -10.18
N ALA A 130 -1.49 -6.54 -10.80
CA ALA A 130 -0.80 -7.73 -10.31
C ALA A 130 0.73 -7.57 -10.30
N LYS A 131 1.30 -6.88 -11.31
CA LYS A 131 2.72 -6.53 -11.34
C LYS A 131 3.07 -5.56 -10.22
N LEU A 132 2.29 -4.49 -10.05
CA LEU A 132 2.48 -3.48 -9.01
C LEU A 132 2.40 -4.08 -7.60
N TYR A 133 1.44 -4.99 -7.37
CA TYR A 133 1.27 -5.69 -6.09
C TYR A 133 2.55 -6.43 -5.68
N LYS A 134 3.15 -7.18 -6.62
CA LYS A 134 4.42 -7.89 -6.39
C LYS A 134 5.58 -6.92 -6.19
N MET A 135 5.62 -5.86 -6.99
CA MET A 135 6.70 -4.86 -7.01
C MET A 135 6.75 -4.04 -5.71
N LEU A 136 5.60 -3.62 -5.19
CA LEU A 136 5.48 -2.63 -4.12
C LEU A 136 5.02 -3.22 -2.78
N GLY A 137 4.76 -4.52 -2.72
CA GLY A 137 4.40 -5.21 -1.49
C GLY A 137 5.55 -5.45 -0.52
N THR A 138 5.25 -6.15 0.58
CA THR A 138 6.30 -6.57 1.53
C THR A 138 7.08 -7.77 0.97
N ASN A 139 8.40 -7.76 1.18
CA ASN A 139 9.27 -8.87 0.79
C ASN A 139 9.77 -9.66 2.01
N SER A 140 10.54 -10.71 1.75
CA SER A 140 11.12 -11.57 2.80
C SER A 140 12.08 -10.82 3.71
N ALA A 141 12.83 -9.85 3.19
CA ALA A 141 13.76 -9.03 3.97
C ALA A 141 13.02 -8.16 5.00
N ASP A 142 11.90 -7.56 4.62
CA ASP A 142 11.04 -6.79 5.54
C ASP A 142 10.53 -7.67 6.70
N LYS A 143 10.17 -8.93 6.43
CA LYS A 143 9.68 -9.89 7.45
C LYS A 143 10.79 -10.45 8.33
N GLY A 144 12.00 -10.58 7.79
CA GLY A 144 13.16 -11.16 8.46
C GLY A 144 14.06 -10.12 9.14
N ALA A 145 13.74 -8.83 9.06
CA ALA A 145 14.60 -7.74 9.49
C ALA A 145 15.01 -7.82 10.97
N ALA A 146 14.11 -8.25 11.85
CA ALA A 146 14.39 -8.48 13.27
C ALA A 146 15.46 -9.56 13.53
N ASN A 147 15.63 -10.50 12.59
CA ASN A 147 16.58 -11.61 12.70
C ASN A 147 17.97 -11.27 12.17
N VAL A 148 18.14 -10.09 11.56
CA VAL A 148 19.43 -9.62 11.05
C VAL A 148 20.29 -9.15 12.22
N LYS A 149 21.18 -10.01 12.71
CA LYS A 149 22.10 -9.76 13.84
C LYS A 149 23.44 -9.13 13.42
N THR A 150 23.49 -8.52 12.23
CA THR A 150 24.68 -7.78 11.76
C THR A 150 24.62 -6.33 12.23
N GLY A 151 25.72 -5.58 12.12
CA GLY A 151 25.71 -4.14 12.41
C GLY A 151 24.67 -3.36 11.57
N ASN A 152 24.24 -2.20 12.06
CA ASN A 152 23.13 -1.44 11.45
C ASN A 152 23.38 -1.14 9.96
N ASP A 153 24.61 -0.81 9.58
CA ASP A 153 24.98 -0.55 8.18
C ASP A 153 24.74 -1.77 7.27
N ALA A 154 25.05 -2.97 7.76
CA ALA A 154 24.83 -4.20 7.01
C ALA A 154 23.32 -4.51 6.90
N LYS A 155 22.54 -4.26 7.96
CA LYS A 155 21.08 -4.37 7.94
C LYS A 155 20.45 -3.40 6.95
N LEU A 156 20.85 -2.13 6.98
CA LEU A 156 20.41 -1.09 6.04
C LEU A 156 20.70 -1.52 4.59
N ASN A 157 21.93 -1.95 4.31
CA ASN A 157 22.31 -2.40 2.99
C ASN A 157 21.48 -3.60 2.52
N TYR A 158 21.29 -4.60 3.37
CA TYR A 158 20.48 -5.77 3.07
C TYR A 158 19.04 -5.39 2.72
N LEU A 159 18.38 -4.59 3.56
CA LEU A 159 16.99 -4.16 3.35
C LEU A 159 16.83 -3.34 2.06
N CYS A 160 17.72 -2.38 1.83
CA CYS A 160 17.69 -1.55 0.62
C CYS A 160 17.95 -2.36 -0.65
N ILE A 161 18.95 -3.22 -0.67
CA ILE A 161 19.25 -4.06 -1.84
C ILE A 161 18.09 -5.03 -2.13
N ALA A 162 17.54 -5.69 -1.11
CA ALA A 162 16.39 -6.57 -1.28
C ALA A 162 15.16 -5.83 -1.83
N LYS A 163 14.91 -4.61 -1.36
CA LYS A 163 13.81 -3.79 -1.90
C LYS A 163 14.07 -3.35 -3.34
N ILE A 164 15.31 -2.98 -3.71
CA ILE A 164 15.68 -2.67 -5.09
C ILE A 164 15.46 -3.87 -6.00
N GLN A 165 15.92 -5.06 -5.58
CA GLN A 165 15.73 -6.29 -6.35
C GLN A 165 14.25 -6.56 -6.63
N GLN A 166 13.39 -6.31 -5.63
CA GLN A 166 11.95 -6.42 -5.77
C GLN A 166 11.37 -5.37 -6.75
N VAL A 167 11.65 -4.07 -6.53
CA VAL A 167 11.01 -3.01 -7.35
C VAL A 167 11.55 -2.97 -8.78
N ALA A 168 12.84 -3.24 -8.97
CA ALA A 168 13.48 -3.27 -10.28
C ALA A 168 13.39 -4.64 -10.95
N GLN A 169 12.77 -5.63 -10.28
CA GLN A 169 12.56 -6.99 -10.78
C GLN A 169 13.86 -7.64 -11.30
N THR A 170 14.94 -7.49 -10.55
CA THR A 170 16.27 -8.02 -10.90
C THR A 170 16.98 -8.58 -9.68
N SER A 171 17.81 -9.61 -9.86
CA SER A 171 18.73 -10.07 -8.81
C SER A 171 20.07 -9.32 -8.83
N ARG A 172 20.38 -8.61 -9.92
CA ARG A 172 21.70 -8.02 -10.18
C ARG A 172 21.73 -6.55 -9.78
N VAL A 173 22.06 -6.30 -8.52
CA VAL A 173 22.23 -4.96 -7.95
C VAL A 173 23.67 -4.81 -7.47
N PHE A 174 24.41 -3.87 -8.05
CA PHE A 174 25.76 -3.55 -7.62
C PHE A 174 25.80 -2.13 -7.09
N ARG A 175 26.25 -1.95 -5.85
CA ARG A 175 26.55 -0.62 -5.32
C ARG A 175 27.98 -0.26 -5.70
N SER A 176 28.13 0.89 -6.35
CA SER A 176 29.42 1.39 -6.87
C SER A 176 30.07 2.46 -5.99
N SER A 177 29.35 2.99 -4.99
CA SER A 177 29.87 3.97 -4.05
C SER A 177 29.59 3.60 -2.58
N ALA A 178 30.29 4.27 -1.66
CA ALA A 178 29.98 4.22 -0.23
C ALA A 178 28.64 4.91 0.07
N ASN A 179 28.08 4.66 1.26
CA ASN A 179 26.87 5.37 1.69
C ASN A 179 27.18 6.87 1.87
N HIS A 180 26.63 7.73 1.01
CA HIS A 180 26.85 9.18 1.07
C HIS A 180 26.05 9.84 2.20
N ALA A 181 24.98 9.22 2.70
CA ALA A 181 24.14 9.77 3.76
C ALA A 181 24.76 9.62 5.16
N LYS A 182 25.80 8.79 5.32
CA LYS A 182 26.49 8.52 6.60
C LYS A 182 25.51 8.26 7.75
N SER A 183 24.48 7.45 7.48
CA SER A 183 23.36 7.15 8.37
C SER A 183 23.05 5.67 8.36
N ASP A 184 22.52 5.16 9.47
CA ASP A 184 22.08 3.78 9.65
C ASP A 184 20.61 3.54 9.23
N VAL A 185 19.87 4.61 8.92
CA VAL A 185 18.48 4.56 8.43
C VAL A 185 18.30 5.09 7.02
N ARG A 186 19.35 5.68 6.42
CA ARG A 186 19.33 6.20 5.05
C ARG A 186 20.57 5.79 4.29
N LEU A 187 20.36 5.19 3.12
CA LEU A 187 21.40 4.78 2.19
C LEU A 187 21.26 5.58 0.90
N THR A 188 22.22 6.45 0.63
CA THR A 188 22.35 7.12 -0.67
C THR A 188 23.61 6.64 -1.36
N ALA A 189 23.48 6.18 -2.60
CA ALA A 189 24.61 5.62 -3.35
C ALA A 189 24.34 5.59 -4.85
N ASP A 190 25.40 5.38 -5.61
CA ASP A 190 25.32 5.04 -7.02
C ASP A 190 25.18 3.54 -7.18
N VAL A 191 24.13 3.11 -7.86
CA VAL A 191 23.84 1.70 -8.10
C VAL A 191 23.80 1.39 -9.58
N ARG A 192 24.27 0.20 -9.91
CA ARG A 192 24.22 -0.40 -11.24
C ARG A 192 23.28 -1.59 -11.21
N LEU A 193 22.22 -1.51 -12.00
CA LEU A 193 21.23 -2.57 -12.17
C LEU A 193 21.48 -3.26 -13.52
N ASN A 194 21.27 -4.58 -13.57
CA ASN A 194 21.39 -5.39 -14.80
C ASN A 194 22.73 -5.24 -15.56
N GLY A 195 23.77 -4.74 -14.91
CA GLY A 195 25.13 -4.62 -15.46
C GLY A 195 25.40 -3.35 -16.27
N ASN A 196 24.38 -2.66 -16.80
CA ASN A 196 24.55 -1.49 -17.66
C ASN A 196 23.60 -0.31 -17.38
N GLN A 197 22.71 -0.41 -16.40
CA GLN A 197 21.79 0.66 -16.04
C GLN A 197 22.26 1.34 -14.76
N PHE A 198 22.56 2.63 -14.82
CA PHE A 198 23.14 3.38 -13.70
C PHE A 198 22.11 4.33 -13.10
N TYR A 199 22.02 4.33 -11.77
CA TYR A 199 21.04 5.13 -11.03
C TYR A 199 21.70 5.80 -9.83
N LYS A 200 21.22 7.01 -9.52
CA LYS A 200 21.29 7.56 -8.17
C LYS A 200 20.19 6.92 -7.34
N MET A 201 20.57 6.33 -6.22
CA MET A 201 19.66 5.68 -5.30
C MET A 201 19.58 6.45 -3.97
N ASP A 202 18.36 6.59 -3.45
CA ASP A 202 18.09 7.05 -2.08
C ASP A 202 17.09 6.09 -1.44
N CYS A 203 17.53 5.35 -0.43
CA CYS A 203 16.73 4.37 0.29
C CYS A 203 16.64 4.78 1.76
N GLN A 204 15.44 4.78 2.32
CA GLN A 204 15.17 5.19 3.70
C GLN A 204 14.32 4.15 4.42
N LEU A 205 14.72 3.85 5.65
CA LEU A 205 14.00 2.96 6.54
C LEU A 205 13.01 3.73 7.41
N ALA A 206 11.90 3.07 7.77
CA ALA A 206 11.06 3.44 8.90
C ALA A 206 10.89 2.22 9.81
N GLY A 207 11.60 2.22 10.94
CA GLY A 207 11.77 1.01 11.75
C GLY A 207 12.54 -0.05 10.97
N GLU A 208 11.94 -1.23 10.81
CA GLU A 208 12.62 -2.40 10.24
C GLU A 208 12.36 -2.63 8.74
N ARG A 209 11.81 -1.64 8.03
CA ARG A 209 11.41 -1.78 6.62
C ARG A 209 11.82 -0.57 5.81
N VAL A 210 11.98 -0.77 4.50
CA VAL A 210 12.16 0.34 3.55
C VAL A 210 10.84 1.08 3.38
N ALA A 211 10.81 2.35 3.78
CA ALA A 211 9.65 3.22 3.67
C ALA A 211 9.72 4.12 2.43
N LYS A 212 10.94 4.48 1.98
CA LYS A 212 11.14 5.23 0.74
C LYS A 212 12.28 4.65 -0.06
N LEU A 213 12.10 4.60 -1.37
CA LEU A 213 13.15 4.26 -2.32
C LEU A 213 13.04 5.17 -3.55
N SER A 214 14.15 5.73 -3.98
CA SER A 214 14.26 6.46 -5.24
C SER A 214 15.34 5.84 -6.10
N LEU A 215 15.05 5.66 -7.39
CA LEU A 215 15.99 5.25 -8.43
C LEU A 215 15.85 6.25 -9.58
N ILE A 216 16.79 7.19 -9.66
CA ILE A 216 16.84 8.20 -10.72
C ILE A 216 17.97 7.84 -11.67
N LYS A 217 17.63 7.59 -12.94
CA LYS A 217 18.61 7.24 -13.96
C LYS A 217 19.65 8.36 -14.09
N LYS A 218 20.92 7.96 -14.20
CA LYS A 218 22.03 8.86 -14.50
C LYS A 218 22.17 9.16 -15.98
#